data_AF-A0A7X5Q6J7-F1
#
_entry.id   AF-A0A7X5Q6J7-F1
#
_cell.length_a   1.000
_cell.length_b   1.000
_cell.length_c   1.000
_cell.angle_alpha   90.00
_cell.angle_beta   90.00
_cell.angle_gamma   90.00
#
_symmetry.space_group_name_H-M   'P 1'
#
loop_
_entity.id
_entity.type
_entity.pdbx_description
1 polymer ?
#
loop_
_entity_poly.entity_id
_entity_poly.type
_entity_poly.pdbx_seq_one_letter_code
_entity_poly.pdbx_strand_id
1 'polypeptide(L)'
;MTQDNEDFADLLAMTEIHLLQEYSRKDWLLTDRETYEYFKEFSSKNRPAPSAQKAPKAPPPPVIPKSPAIQKPPPPPRKPIPPKKPTPEAPKPEQKKEPLTSSTPIELHPPSSPKAAEFADIHKILTTKVPSQKIIDSIPDDTHAKSVLNQWQKKDQNLEVIILCSDKETSHLTFLANLAKAIEVHFCSASVISTKDQKLEQLLNTPELKLVICTEKNVTSLGDSKAPILRLQDLEEYLKDPQLKAGLWKELCEVKLASSC
;
A
#
# COMPACT_ATOMS: atom_id res chain seq x y z
N MET A 1 -2.15 -44.13 4.97
CA MET A 1 -1.83 -42.87 4.27
C MET A 1 -0.33 -42.67 4.43
N THR A 2 0.38 -42.34 3.37
CA THR A 2 1.85 -42.18 3.40
C THR A 2 2.20 -40.91 4.16
N GLN A 3 3.31 -40.91 4.92
CA GLN A 3 3.82 -39.74 5.65
C GLN A 3 3.86 -38.49 4.76
N ASP A 4 4.24 -38.67 3.49
CA ASP A 4 4.29 -37.62 2.47
C ASP A 4 2.94 -36.90 2.24
N ASN A 5 1.81 -37.58 2.44
CA ASN A 5 0.49 -36.95 2.31
C ASN A 5 0.14 -36.08 3.51
N GLU A 6 0.62 -36.44 4.70
CA GLU A 6 0.43 -35.63 5.92
C GLU A 6 1.31 -34.38 5.85
N ASP A 7 2.58 -34.54 5.48
CA ASP A 7 3.52 -33.43 5.32
C ASP A 7 3.04 -32.44 4.23
N PHE A 8 2.47 -32.96 3.14
CA PHE A 8 1.87 -32.12 2.09
C PHE A 8 0.62 -31.38 2.56
N ALA A 9 -0.25 -32.03 3.34
CA ALA A 9 -1.44 -31.42 3.90
C ALA A 9 -1.08 -30.29 4.88
N ASP A 10 -0.07 -30.50 5.72
CA ASP A 10 0.42 -29.51 6.68
C ASP A 10 1.04 -28.29 5.97
N LEU A 11 1.81 -28.51 4.90
CA LEU A 11 2.36 -27.42 4.10
C LEU A 11 1.25 -26.59 3.43
N LEU A 12 0.20 -27.24 2.94
CA LEU A 12 -0.94 -26.59 2.30
C LEU A 12 -1.72 -25.74 3.32
N ALA A 13 -1.95 -26.28 4.52
CA ALA A 13 -2.62 -25.56 5.60
C ALA A 13 -1.81 -24.34 6.07
N MET A 14 -0.49 -24.46 6.20
CA MET A 14 0.37 -23.32 6.55
C MET A 14 0.34 -22.22 5.49
N THR A 15 0.39 -22.61 4.20
CA THR A 15 0.34 -21.67 3.09
C THR A 15 -0.99 -20.94 3.04
N GLU A 16 -2.11 -21.64 3.25
CA GLU A 16 -3.44 -21.05 3.29
C GLU A 16 -3.60 -20.07 4.47
N ILE A 17 -3.08 -20.41 5.65
CA ILE A 17 -3.06 -19.52 6.82
C ILE A 17 -2.25 -18.26 6.53
N HIS A 18 -1.07 -18.40 5.90
CA HIS A 18 -0.22 -17.27 5.57
C HIS A 18 -0.88 -16.33 4.55
N LEU A 19 -1.53 -16.89 3.53
CA LEU A 19 -2.30 -16.12 2.55
C LEU A 19 -3.49 -15.41 3.19
N LEU A 20 -4.18 -16.02 4.14
CA LEU A 20 -5.30 -15.40 4.87
C LEU A 20 -4.85 -14.30 5.85
N GLN A 21 -3.61 -14.37 6.35
CA GLN A 21 -3.04 -13.35 7.24
C GLN A 21 -2.54 -12.12 6.47
N GLU A 22 -1.90 -12.32 5.31
CA GLU A 22 -1.30 -11.23 4.55
C GLU A 22 -2.27 -10.57 3.56
N TYR A 23 -3.30 -11.27 3.09
CA TYR A 23 -4.20 -10.76 2.06
C TYR A 23 -5.65 -10.70 2.54
N SER A 24 -6.28 -9.54 2.37
CA SER A 24 -7.72 -9.41 2.54
C SER A 24 -8.44 -10.18 1.42
N ARG A 25 -9.64 -10.73 1.68
CA ARG A 25 -10.48 -11.38 0.63
C ARG A 25 -10.78 -10.49 -0.60
N LYS A 26 -10.44 -9.20 -0.55
CA LYS A 26 -10.64 -8.23 -1.63
C LYS A 26 -9.33 -7.86 -2.34
N ASP A 27 -8.20 -8.38 -1.90
CA ASP A 27 -6.91 -8.04 -2.46
C ASP A 27 -6.66 -8.85 -3.74
N TRP A 28 -6.20 -8.15 -4.77
CA TRP A 28 -5.95 -8.74 -6.07
C TRP A 28 -4.55 -9.33 -6.05
N LEU A 29 -4.45 -10.65 -6.09
CA LEU A 29 -3.18 -11.35 -6.27
C LEU A 29 -2.81 -11.31 -7.76
N LEU A 30 -1.63 -10.77 -8.06
CA LEU A 30 -1.07 -10.81 -9.40
C LEU A 30 -0.51 -12.23 -9.63
N THR A 31 -1.21 -13.05 -10.39
CA THR A 31 -0.76 -14.39 -10.78
C THR A 31 -0.51 -14.44 -12.28
N ASP A 32 0.46 -15.23 -12.70
CA ASP A 32 0.63 -15.54 -14.12
C ASP A 32 -0.60 -16.31 -14.66
N ARG A 33 -0.78 -16.25 -15.98
CA ARG A 33 -1.96 -16.80 -16.65
C ARG A 33 -2.03 -18.32 -16.54
N GLU A 34 -0.90 -19.01 -16.54
CA GLU A 34 -0.85 -20.48 -16.56
C GLU A 34 -1.25 -21.03 -15.19
N THR A 35 -0.75 -20.43 -14.11
CA THR A 35 -1.12 -20.76 -12.74
C THR A 35 -2.61 -20.50 -12.48
N TYR A 36 -3.16 -19.41 -13.01
CA TYR A 36 -4.59 -19.12 -12.88
C TYR A 36 -5.47 -20.17 -13.57
N GLU A 37 -5.14 -20.56 -14.81
CA GLU A 37 -5.89 -21.59 -15.53
C GLU A 37 -5.81 -22.96 -14.84
N TYR A 38 -4.63 -23.34 -14.34
CA TYR A 38 -4.46 -24.56 -13.56
C TYR A 38 -5.33 -24.56 -12.29
N PHE A 39 -5.32 -23.46 -11.52
CA PHE A 39 -6.15 -23.34 -10.31
C PHE A 39 -7.65 -23.40 -10.62
N LYS A 40 -8.08 -22.78 -11.72
CA LYS A 40 -9.47 -22.81 -12.18
C LYS A 40 -9.91 -24.22 -12.55
N GLU A 41 -9.06 -25.00 -13.20
CA GLU A 41 -9.34 -26.40 -13.54
C GLU A 41 -9.35 -27.29 -12.28
N PHE A 42 -8.39 -27.10 -11.38
CA PHE A 42 -8.29 -27.81 -10.10
C PHE A 42 -9.52 -27.56 -9.21
N SER A 43 -9.92 -26.30 -9.03
CA SER A 43 -11.08 -25.94 -8.22
C SER A 43 -12.40 -26.45 -8.79
N SER A 44 -12.49 -26.58 -10.12
CA SER A 44 -13.66 -27.17 -10.79
C SER A 44 -13.74 -28.69 -10.58
N LYS A 45 -12.59 -29.39 -10.60
CA LYS A 45 -12.52 -30.85 -10.36
C LYS A 45 -12.74 -31.23 -8.90
N ASN A 46 -12.26 -30.40 -7.98
CA ASN A 46 -12.30 -30.66 -6.54
C ASN A 46 -13.42 -29.93 -5.82
N ARG A 47 -14.36 -29.31 -6.55
CA ARG A 47 -15.54 -28.71 -5.94
C ARG A 47 -16.32 -29.86 -5.27
N PRO A 48 -16.42 -29.90 -3.93
CA PRO A 48 -17.30 -30.86 -3.30
C PRO A 48 -18.69 -30.65 -3.87
N ALA A 49 -19.35 -31.75 -4.29
CA ALA A 49 -20.73 -31.70 -4.74
C ALA A 49 -21.50 -30.84 -3.75
N PRO A 50 -22.36 -29.89 -4.21
CA PRO A 50 -23.10 -29.05 -3.30
C PRO A 50 -23.85 -29.99 -2.35
N SER A 51 -23.36 -30.09 -1.11
CA SER A 51 -24.12 -30.73 -0.06
C SER A 51 -25.46 -30.04 -0.12
N ALA A 52 -26.53 -30.80 -0.34
CA ALA A 52 -27.87 -30.29 -0.32
C ALA A 52 -28.10 -29.72 1.09
N GLN A 53 -27.64 -28.48 1.32
CA GLN A 53 -28.18 -27.61 2.33
C GLN A 53 -29.64 -27.49 1.93
N LYS A 54 -30.48 -28.28 2.60
CA LYS A 54 -31.91 -28.06 2.65
C LYS A 54 -32.07 -26.57 2.86
N ALA A 55 -32.59 -25.89 1.83
CA ALA A 55 -33.06 -24.54 1.97
C ALA A 55 -33.91 -24.48 3.26
N PRO A 56 -33.69 -23.52 4.17
CA PRO A 56 -34.63 -23.27 5.23
C PRO A 56 -36.00 -23.13 4.57
N LYS A 57 -36.95 -23.98 4.95
CA LYS A 57 -38.33 -23.92 4.43
C LYS A 57 -38.80 -22.48 4.55
N ALA A 58 -39.02 -21.84 3.41
CA ALA A 58 -39.62 -20.53 3.36
C ALA A 58 -40.96 -20.59 4.12
N PRO A 59 -41.25 -19.66 5.05
CA PRO A 59 -42.59 -19.53 5.59
C PRO A 59 -43.55 -19.19 4.42
N PRO A 60 -44.80 -19.67 4.47
CA PRO A 60 -45.76 -19.46 3.40
C PRO A 60 -45.97 -17.96 3.14
N PRO A 61 -46.24 -17.57 1.87
CA PRO A 61 -46.37 -16.18 1.51
C PRO A 61 -47.54 -15.54 2.28
N PRO A 62 -47.36 -14.36 2.90
CA PRO A 62 -48.47 -13.61 3.44
C PRO A 62 -49.39 -13.20 2.28
N VAL A 63 -50.66 -13.55 2.42
CA VAL A 63 -51.75 -13.05 1.58
C VAL A 63 -51.70 -11.53 1.63
N ILE A 64 -51.48 -10.89 0.48
CA ILE A 64 -51.53 -9.44 0.32
C ILE A 64 -53.00 -9.04 0.15
N PRO A 65 -53.66 -8.40 1.14
CA PRO A 65 -54.88 -7.66 0.86
C PRO A 65 -54.52 -6.41 0.04
N LYS A 66 -55.30 -6.14 -1.01
CA LYS A 66 -55.20 -4.93 -1.83
C LYS A 66 -55.22 -3.69 -0.93
N SER A 67 -54.13 -2.93 -0.89
CA SER A 67 -54.08 -1.65 -0.18
C SER A 67 -54.96 -0.60 -0.88
N PRO A 68 -55.82 0.12 -0.13
CA PRO A 68 -56.45 1.34 -0.59
C PRO A 68 -55.46 2.53 -0.53
N ALA A 69 -55.88 3.63 -1.16
CA ALA A 69 -55.11 4.83 -1.49
C ALA A 69 -54.18 5.39 -0.39
N ILE A 70 -52.99 5.80 -0.83
CA ILE A 70 -51.94 6.44 -0.06
C ILE A 70 -52.44 7.75 0.57
N GLN A 71 -52.58 7.77 1.89
CA GLN A 71 -52.50 8.99 2.68
C GLN A 71 -51.09 9.11 3.24
N LYS A 72 -50.46 10.29 3.07
CA LYS A 72 -49.12 10.60 3.59
C LYS A 72 -49.10 10.41 5.11
N PRO A 73 -48.10 9.72 5.68
CA PRO A 73 -47.96 9.60 7.12
C PRO A 73 -47.50 10.94 7.72
N PRO A 74 -48.00 11.32 8.91
CA PRO A 74 -47.52 12.49 9.66
C PRO A 74 -46.10 12.24 10.20
N PRO A 75 -45.31 13.30 10.42
CA PRO A 75 -43.94 13.18 10.92
C PRO A 75 -43.91 12.56 12.33
N PRO A 76 -42.92 11.71 12.64
CA PRO A 76 -42.84 11.04 13.93
C PRO A 76 -42.59 12.02 15.08
N PRO A 77 -43.18 11.79 16.27
CA PRO A 77 -42.96 12.62 17.45
C PRO A 77 -41.51 12.47 17.95
N ARG A 78 -40.86 13.61 18.20
CA ARG A 78 -39.54 13.69 18.84
C ARG A 78 -39.65 13.08 20.25
N LYS A 79 -38.95 11.97 20.49
CA LYS A 79 -38.74 11.46 21.85
C LYS A 79 -37.79 12.41 22.60
N PRO A 80 -38.10 12.80 23.85
CA PRO A 80 -37.17 13.57 24.68
C PRO A 80 -35.93 12.73 24.99
N ILE A 81 -34.77 13.38 24.89
CA ILE A 81 -33.48 12.86 25.35
C ILE A 81 -33.58 12.65 26.87
N PRO A 82 -33.29 11.45 27.42
CA PRO A 82 -33.24 11.28 28.87
C PRO A 82 -32.03 12.05 29.45
N PRO A 83 -32.16 12.66 30.65
CA PRO A 83 -31.08 13.41 31.26
C PRO A 83 -29.91 12.50 31.66
N LYS A 84 -28.69 13.04 31.52
CA LYS A 84 -27.44 12.43 31.98
C LYS A 84 -27.58 11.98 33.44
N LYS A 85 -27.29 10.70 33.69
CA LYS A 85 -27.07 10.18 35.05
C LYS A 85 -25.87 10.89 35.71
N PRO A 86 -25.89 11.06 37.05
CA PRO A 86 -24.81 11.69 37.77
C PRO A 86 -23.56 10.80 37.78
N THR A 87 -22.42 11.48 37.70
CA THR A 87 -21.06 11.04 38.01
C THR A 87 -21.02 10.11 39.24
N PRO A 88 -20.32 8.95 39.18
CA PRO A 88 -20.01 8.19 40.37
C PRO A 88 -19.07 9.00 41.27
N GLU A 89 -19.53 9.17 42.50
CA GLU A 89 -18.83 9.76 43.63
C GLU A 89 -17.51 9.02 43.88
N ALA A 90 -16.45 9.79 44.13
CA ALA A 90 -15.13 9.27 44.47
C ALA A 90 -15.20 8.42 45.75
N PRO A 91 -14.63 7.20 45.76
CA PRO A 91 -14.53 6.44 47.00
C PRO A 91 -13.52 7.08 47.95
N LYS A 92 -14.01 7.32 49.17
CA LYS A 92 -13.31 7.77 50.38
C LYS A 92 -12.17 6.79 50.74
N PRO A 93 -11.04 7.26 51.31
CA PRO A 93 -9.85 6.45 51.45
C PRO A 93 -10.01 5.42 52.57
N GLU A 94 -9.91 4.16 52.19
CA GLU A 94 -9.85 3.02 53.11
C GLU A 94 -8.43 2.84 53.66
N GLN A 95 -8.38 2.32 54.87
CA GLN A 95 -7.26 2.38 55.79
C GLN A 95 -5.99 1.70 55.29
N LYS A 96 -4.91 2.44 55.48
CA LYS A 96 -3.50 2.05 55.55
C LYS A 96 -3.32 0.69 56.24
N LYS A 97 -3.17 -0.38 55.47
CA LYS A 97 -2.41 -1.55 55.89
C LYS A 97 -0.94 -1.28 55.58
N GLU A 98 -0.12 -1.37 56.61
CA GLU A 98 1.33 -1.28 56.53
C GLU A 98 1.87 -2.25 55.47
N PRO A 99 2.61 -1.78 54.46
CA PRO A 99 3.47 -2.65 53.70
C PRO A 99 4.70 -2.94 54.56
N LEU A 100 4.92 -4.23 54.81
CA LEU A 100 6.20 -4.75 55.31
C LEU A 100 7.32 -4.24 54.40
N THR A 101 8.06 -3.25 54.89
CA THR A 101 9.31 -2.79 54.32
C THR A 101 10.37 -3.87 54.53
N SER A 102 10.47 -4.83 53.60
CA SER A 102 11.73 -5.54 53.37
C SER A 102 12.62 -4.66 52.49
N SER A 103 13.30 -3.71 53.13
CA SER A 103 14.33 -2.87 52.51
C SER A 103 15.61 -3.69 52.29
N THR A 104 15.62 -4.55 51.30
CA THR A 104 16.88 -4.94 50.64
C THR A 104 17.01 -4.11 49.38
N PRO A 105 18.01 -3.21 49.28
CA PRO A 105 18.30 -2.49 48.06
C PRO A 105 18.45 -3.49 46.91
N ILE A 106 17.62 -3.37 45.88
CA ILE A 106 17.80 -4.14 44.65
C ILE A 106 19.06 -3.56 44.00
N GLU A 107 20.21 -4.21 44.24
CA GLU A 107 21.41 -3.96 43.44
C GLU A 107 21.14 -4.49 42.04
N LEU A 108 20.77 -3.56 41.15
CA LEU A 108 20.73 -3.80 39.70
C LEU A 108 22.18 -3.98 39.23
N HIS A 109 22.68 -5.20 39.30
CA HIS A 109 23.92 -5.53 38.60
C HIS A 109 23.67 -5.38 37.10
N PRO A 110 24.50 -4.59 36.38
CA PRO A 110 24.40 -4.53 34.94
C PRO A 110 24.53 -5.95 34.39
N PRO A 111 23.69 -6.35 33.41
CA PRO A 111 23.78 -7.68 32.82
C PRO A 111 25.22 -7.92 32.38
N SER A 112 25.79 -9.04 32.83
CA SER A 112 27.15 -9.44 32.44
C SER A 112 27.21 -9.38 30.91
N SER A 113 28.19 -8.65 30.39
CA SER A 113 28.30 -8.44 28.95
C SER A 113 28.29 -9.80 28.26
N PRO A 114 27.38 -10.02 27.29
CA PRO A 114 27.30 -11.30 26.61
C PRO A 114 28.66 -11.62 26.02
N LYS A 115 29.15 -12.84 26.25
CA LYS A 115 30.36 -13.33 25.57
C LYS A 115 30.15 -13.15 24.08
N ALA A 116 31.04 -12.38 23.45
CA ALA A 116 31.00 -12.15 22.02
C ALA A 116 30.99 -13.52 21.32
N ALA A 117 29.87 -13.86 20.69
CA ALA A 117 29.81 -15.06 19.87
C ALA A 117 30.74 -14.85 18.67
N GLU A 118 31.70 -15.75 18.49
CA GLU A 118 32.63 -15.68 17.38
C GLU A 118 31.92 -16.15 16.10
N PHE A 119 31.53 -15.21 15.24
CA PHE A 119 30.88 -15.49 13.96
C PHE A 119 31.88 -15.62 12.78
N ALA A 120 33.13 -16.02 13.07
CA ALA A 120 34.21 -16.07 12.08
C ALA A 120 33.87 -16.97 10.87
N ASP A 121 33.20 -18.10 11.12
CA ASP A 121 32.81 -19.04 10.07
C ASP A 121 31.78 -18.45 9.11
N ILE A 122 30.80 -17.69 9.63
CA ILE A 122 29.77 -17.03 8.83
C ILE A 122 30.39 -15.90 7.99
N HIS A 123 31.30 -15.12 8.58
CA HIS A 123 32.05 -14.10 7.86
C HIS A 123 32.82 -14.66 6.68
N LYS A 124 33.50 -15.79 6.87
CA LYS A 124 34.24 -16.48 5.80
C LYS A 124 33.31 -16.92 4.67
N ILE A 125 32.14 -17.47 4.99
CA ILE A 125 31.14 -17.88 4.00
C ILE A 125 30.62 -16.69 3.21
N LEU A 126 30.21 -15.61 3.89
CA LEU A 126 29.68 -14.40 3.26
C LEU A 126 30.71 -13.71 2.37
N THR A 127 31.96 -13.61 2.83
CA THR A 127 33.05 -13.00 2.05
C THR A 127 33.36 -13.82 0.79
N THR A 128 33.25 -15.16 0.88
CA THR A 128 33.48 -16.06 -0.26
C THR A 128 32.32 -16.03 -1.26
N LYS A 129 31.08 -15.93 -0.79
CA LYS A 129 29.88 -16.03 -1.63
C LYS A 129 29.40 -14.68 -2.17
N VAL A 130 29.67 -13.58 -1.46
CA VAL A 130 29.15 -12.24 -1.81
C VAL A 130 30.25 -11.17 -1.62
N PRO A 131 31.34 -11.21 -2.43
CA PRO A 131 32.49 -10.32 -2.25
C PRO A 131 32.18 -8.84 -2.52
N SER A 132 31.10 -8.54 -3.24
CA SER A 132 30.65 -7.17 -3.51
C SER A 132 30.00 -6.49 -2.31
N GLN A 133 29.59 -7.26 -1.28
CA GLN A 133 28.80 -6.75 -0.17
C GLN A 133 29.67 -6.60 1.07
N LYS A 134 29.77 -5.35 1.55
CA LYS A 134 30.61 -5.00 2.69
C LYS A 134 29.90 -5.43 3.98
N ILE A 135 30.47 -6.40 4.69
CA ILE A 135 29.95 -6.84 5.99
C ILE A 135 30.35 -5.80 7.03
N ILE A 136 29.39 -5.40 7.89
CA ILE A 136 29.61 -4.39 8.93
C ILE A 136 29.72 -5.14 10.27
N ASP A 137 30.89 -5.10 10.90
CA ASP A 137 31.19 -5.84 12.13
C ASP A 137 30.57 -5.21 13.40
N SER A 138 30.26 -3.92 13.34
CA SER A 138 29.70 -3.17 14.46
C SER A 138 28.34 -2.57 14.09
N ILE A 139 27.44 -2.52 15.07
CA ILE A 139 26.18 -1.80 14.91
C ILE A 139 26.54 -0.33 14.66
N PRO A 140 26.11 0.26 13.53
CA PRO A 140 26.41 1.65 13.22
C PRO A 140 25.80 2.58 14.27
N ASP A 141 26.52 3.65 14.59
CA ASP A 141 26.08 4.67 15.54
C ASP A 141 24.74 5.31 15.09
N ASP A 142 23.95 5.79 16.04
CA ASP A 142 22.64 6.41 15.81
C ASP A 142 22.73 7.61 14.86
N THR A 143 23.88 8.29 14.86
CA THR A 143 24.19 9.37 13.93
C THR A 143 24.23 8.89 12.48
N HIS A 144 24.81 7.72 12.23
CA HIS A 144 24.86 7.08 10.92
C HIS A 144 23.47 6.59 10.49
N ALA A 145 22.70 5.99 11.41
CA ALA A 145 21.33 5.57 11.13
C ALA A 145 20.44 6.76 10.69
N LYS A 146 20.56 7.92 11.36
CA LYS A 146 19.89 9.16 10.95
C LYS A 146 20.35 9.66 9.58
N SER A 147 21.64 9.53 9.27
CA SER A 147 22.18 9.89 7.94
C SER A 147 21.58 9.01 6.85
N VAL A 148 21.53 7.69 7.06
CA VAL A 148 20.91 6.74 6.13
C VAL A 148 19.42 7.01 5.97
N LEU A 149 18.70 7.30 7.05
CA LEU A 149 17.29 7.69 6.99
C LEU A 149 17.08 8.94 6.13
N ASN A 150 17.90 9.98 6.33
CA ASN A 150 17.84 11.18 5.50
C ASN A 150 18.19 10.88 4.04
N GLN A 151 19.11 9.95 3.79
CA GLN A 151 19.49 9.56 2.44
C GLN A 151 18.36 8.78 1.75
N TRP A 152 17.63 7.94 2.48
CA TRP A 152 16.42 7.28 1.98
C TRP A 152 15.31 8.29 1.69
N GLN A 153 15.11 9.27 2.56
CA GLN A 153 14.16 10.37 2.32
C GLN A 153 14.56 11.26 1.14
N LYS A 154 15.86 11.36 0.84
CA LYS A 154 16.37 12.09 -0.34
C LYS A 154 16.32 11.29 -1.63
N LYS A 155 16.23 9.96 -1.56
CA LYS A 155 16.20 9.10 -2.75
C LYS A 155 14.96 9.36 -3.63
N ASP A 156 13.90 9.88 -3.02
CA ASP A 156 12.68 10.35 -3.71
C ASP A 156 12.89 11.65 -4.52
N GLN A 157 14.07 12.28 -4.47
CA GLN A 157 14.32 13.56 -5.16
C GLN A 157 14.93 13.41 -6.56
N ASN A 158 15.36 12.21 -6.94
CA ASN A 158 15.89 11.95 -8.29
C ASN A 158 14.72 11.67 -9.23
N LEU A 159 13.95 12.72 -9.53
CA LEU A 159 12.84 12.66 -10.47
C LEU A 159 13.37 12.74 -11.90
N GLU A 160 13.24 11.63 -12.63
CA GLU A 160 13.64 11.55 -14.03
C GLU A 160 12.52 11.96 -14.97
N VAL A 161 11.26 11.78 -14.55
CA VAL A 161 10.07 12.19 -15.31
C VAL A 161 9.17 13.07 -14.45
N ILE A 162 8.78 14.22 -15.01
CA ILE A 162 7.88 15.16 -14.35
C ILE A 162 6.59 15.25 -15.15
N ILE A 163 5.45 15.09 -14.49
CA ILE A 163 4.13 15.29 -15.07
C ILE A 163 3.51 16.57 -14.51
N LEU A 164 3.28 17.56 -15.36
CA LEU A 164 2.74 18.86 -14.94
C LEU A 164 1.22 18.85 -14.89
N CYS A 165 0.68 19.18 -13.72
CA CYS A 165 -0.75 19.36 -13.50
C CYS A 165 -1.08 20.82 -13.16
N SER A 166 -2.00 21.42 -13.91
CA SER A 166 -2.59 22.73 -13.57
C SER A 166 -4.00 22.62 -13.01
N ASP A 167 -4.65 21.48 -13.25
CA ASP A 167 -6.05 21.32 -12.93
C ASP A 167 -6.25 20.93 -11.46
N LYS A 168 -7.33 21.44 -10.87
CA LYS A 168 -7.79 21.06 -9.53
C LYS A 168 -8.77 19.90 -9.58
N GLU A 169 -9.20 19.49 -10.78
CA GLU A 169 -10.12 18.37 -10.92
C GLU A 169 -9.52 17.05 -10.43
N THR A 170 -10.24 16.38 -9.53
CA THR A 170 -9.77 15.16 -8.84
C THR A 170 -9.60 14.00 -9.81
N SER A 171 -10.44 13.93 -10.85
CA SER A 171 -10.38 12.91 -11.91
C SER A 171 -9.08 13.01 -12.72
N HIS A 172 -8.73 14.23 -13.13
CA HIS A 172 -7.49 14.51 -13.86
C HIS A 172 -6.26 14.17 -13.02
N LEU A 173 -6.26 14.58 -11.75
CA LEU A 173 -5.16 14.26 -10.82
C LEU A 173 -5.00 12.75 -10.62
N THR A 174 -6.12 12.02 -10.48
CA THR A 174 -6.08 10.55 -10.33
C THR A 174 -5.52 9.88 -11.58
N PHE A 175 -5.91 10.34 -12.77
CA PHE A 175 -5.36 9.82 -14.02
C PHE A 175 -3.86 10.07 -14.14
N LEU A 176 -3.40 11.30 -13.89
CA LEU A 176 -1.97 11.65 -13.95
C LEU A 176 -1.16 10.91 -12.88
N ALA A 177 -1.71 10.70 -11.69
CA ALA A 177 -1.07 9.92 -10.63
C ALA A 177 -0.91 8.45 -11.04
N ASN A 178 -1.94 7.85 -11.65
CA ASN A 178 -1.86 6.50 -12.18
C ASN A 178 -0.87 6.39 -13.34
N LEU A 179 -0.78 7.43 -14.19
CA LEU A 179 0.20 7.49 -15.26
C LEU A 179 1.63 7.58 -14.70
N ALA A 180 1.88 8.43 -13.71
CA ALA A 180 3.17 8.50 -13.01
C ALA A 180 3.53 7.14 -12.40
N LYS A 181 2.58 6.48 -11.73
CA LYS A 181 2.77 5.13 -11.16
C LYS A 181 3.14 4.10 -12.23
N ALA A 182 2.47 4.13 -13.38
CA ALA A 182 2.77 3.22 -14.48
C ALA A 182 4.19 3.48 -15.03
N ILE A 183 4.59 4.75 -15.16
CA ILE A 183 5.94 5.10 -15.60
C ILE A 183 6.99 4.67 -14.57
N GLU A 184 6.72 4.86 -13.28
CA GLU A 184 7.57 4.42 -12.17
C GLU A 184 7.81 2.90 -12.19
N VAL A 185 6.78 2.11 -12.48
CA VAL A 185 6.86 0.64 -12.52
C VAL A 185 7.66 0.14 -13.74
N HIS A 186 7.52 0.80 -14.89
CA HIS A 186 8.05 0.27 -16.16
C HIS A 186 9.32 0.94 -16.67
N PHE A 187 9.58 2.19 -16.27
CA PHE A 187 10.70 2.99 -16.79
C PHE A 187 11.56 3.52 -15.64
N CYS A 188 11.14 4.61 -15.00
CA CYS A 188 11.94 5.33 -14.03
C CYS A 188 11.10 6.25 -13.13
N SER A 189 11.74 6.84 -12.12
CA SER A 189 11.11 7.69 -11.11
C SER A 189 10.29 8.82 -11.75
N ALA A 190 8.98 8.80 -11.52
CA ALA A 190 8.04 9.76 -12.07
C ALA A 190 7.16 10.36 -10.99
N SER A 191 6.87 11.66 -11.09
CA SER A 191 5.98 12.34 -10.15
C SER A 191 5.12 13.42 -10.81
N VAL A 192 3.94 13.63 -10.24
CA VAL A 192 3.02 14.69 -10.66
C VAL A 192 3.29 15.95 -9.83
N ILE A 193 3.62 17.05 -10.49
CA ILE A 193 3.96 18.32 -9.85
C ILE A 193 2.99 19.40 -10.31
N SER A 194 2.60 20.28 -9.39
CA SER A 194 1.74 21.41 -9.74
C SER A 194 2.54 22.47 -10.49
N THR A 195 1.94 23.07 -11.52
CA THR A 195 2.53 24.22 -12.21
C THR A 195 2.76 25.44 -11.31
N LYS A 196 2.18 25.45 -10.11
CA LYS A 196 2.32 26.53 -9.11
C LYS A 196 3.38 26.25 -8.05
N ASP A 197 4.03 25.08 -8.09
CA ASP A 197 5.07 24.75 -7.12
C ASP A 197 6.33 25.56 -7.37
N GLN A 198 6.81 26.25 -6.32
CA GLN A 198 8.07 27.02 -6.37
C GLN A 198 9.30 26.15 -6.71
N LYS A 199 9.19 24.84 -6.49
CA LYS A 199 10.24 23.86 -6.78
C LYS A 199 10.31 23.48 -8.26
N LEU A 200 9.29 23.82 -9.05
CA LEU A 200 9.22 23.42 -10.45
C LEU A 200 10.45 23.89 -11.24
N GLU A 201 10.82 25.16 -11.12
CA GLU A 201 12.00 25.73 -11.80
C GLU A 201 13.30 25.01 -11.42
N GLN A 202 13.44 24.58 -10.16
CA GLN A 202 14.62 23.84 -9.71
C GLN A 202 14.66 22.45 -10.33
N LEU A 203 13.50 21.80 -10.40
CA LEU A 203 13.36 20.45 -10.97
C LEU A 203 13.55 20.45 -12.48
N LEU A 204 13.04 21.45 -13.20
CA LEU A 204 13.21 21.60 -14.66
C LEU A 204 14.66 21.81 -15.07
N ASN A 205 15.47 22.39 -14.20
CA ASN A 205 16.91 22.61 -14.41
C ASN A 205 17.79 21.46 -13.94
N THR A 206 17.20 20.40 -13.39
CA THR A 206 17.94 19.24 -12.88
C THR A 206 18.51 18.44 -14.05
N PRO A 207 19.82 18.11 -14.07
CA PRO A 207 20.45 17.43 -15.20
C PRO A 207 19.97 15.98 -15.39
N GLU A 208 19.37 15.39 -14.35
CA GLU A 208 18.84 14.02 -14.37
C GLU A 208 17.45 13.93 -15.00
N LEU A 209 16.79 15.07 -15.27
CA LEU A 209 15.46 15.11 -15.85
C LEU A 209 15.51 14.62 -17.31
N LYS A 210 14.89 13.48 -17.57
CA LYS A 210 14.85 12.82 -18.89
C LYS A 210 13.63 13.22 -19.71
N LEU A 211 12.50 13.53 -19.08
CA LEU A 211 11.26 13.84 -19.80
C LEU A 211 10.34 14.74 -18.96
N VAL A 212 9.69 15.70 -19.62
CA VAL A 212 8.57 16.46 -19.04
C VAL A 212 7.30 16.14 -19.81
N ILE A 213 6.27 15.70 -19.09
CA ILE A 213 4.94 15.44 -19.64
C ILE A 213 4.04 16.61 -19.20
N CYS A 214 3.37 17.26 -20.14
CA CYS A 214 2.49 18.37 -19.82
C CYS A 214 1.25 18.39 -20.72
N THR A 215 0.12 18.88 -20.19
CA THR A 215 -1.06 19.18 -21.02
C THR A 215 -0.83 20.46 -21.83
N GLU A 216 -1.55 20.64 -22.94
CA GLU A 216 -1.43 21.85 -23.77
C GLU A 216 -1.54 23.16 -22.97
N LYS A 217 -2.41 23.20 -21.97
CA LYS A 217 -2.62 24.36 -21.08
C LYS A 217 -1.35 24.77 -20.29
N ASN A 218 -0.38 23.87 -20.13
CA ASN A 218 0.78 24.02 -19.25
C ASN A 218 2.08 24.27 -20.02
N VAL A 219 2.03 24.22 -21.35
CA VAL A 219 3.22 24.39 -22.20
C VAL A 219 3.86 25.76 -21.99
N THR A 220 3.05 26.80 -21.76
CA THR A 220 3.53 28.17 -21.52
C THR A 220 4.29 28.32 -20.19
N SER A 221 4.01 27.47 -19.20
CA SER A 221 4.65 27.50 -17.89
C SER A 221 6.00 26.78 -17.84
N LEU A 222 6.39 26.12 -18.94
CA LEU A 222 7.54 25.21 -18.96
C LEU A 222 8.88 25.90 -19.26
N GLY A 223 8.85 27.14 -19.74
CA GLY A 223 10.06 27.90 -20.08
C GLY A 223 10.99 27.17 -21.05
N ASP A 224 12.28 27.51 -21.00
CA ASP A 224 13.34 26.84 -21.77
C ASP A 224 13.81 25.57 -21.06
N SER A 225 12.94 24.57 -20.94
CA SER A 225 13.34 23.26 -20.40
C SER A 225 14.34 22.57 -21.33
N LYS A 226 15.42 22.03 -20.76
CA LYS A 226 16.42 21.26 -21.50
C LYS A 226 15.95 19.83 -21.82
N ALA A 227 15.01 19.31 -21.04
CA ALA A 227 14.46 17.99 -21.23
C ALA A 227 13.45 17.98 -22.39
N PRO A 228 13.32 16.86 -23.13
CA PRO A 228 12.26 16.70 -24.12
C PRO A 228 10.88 16.82 -23.45
N ILE A 229 9.92 17.33 -24.21
CA ILE A 229 8.57 17.63 -23.73
C ILE A 229 7.57 16.77 -24.49
N LEU A 230 6.85 15.92 -23.77
CA LEU A 230 5.71 15.16 -24.29
C LEU A 230 4.41 15.91 -23.97
N ARG A 231 3.65 16.23 -25.01
CA ARG A 231 2.40 16.98 -24.87
C ARG A 231 1.21 16.03 -24.84
N LEU A 232 0.46 16.06 -23.75
CA LEU A 232 -0.82 15.37 -23.62
C LEU A 232 -1.92 16.20 -24.29
N GLN A 233 -2.79 15.51 -25.02
CA GLN A 233 -4.11 15.99 -25.41
C GLN A 233 -4.98 16.30 -24.18
N ASP A 234 -6.22 16.74 -24.39
CA ASP A 234 -7.12 17.05 -23.29
C ASP A 234 -7.35 15.83 -22.40
N LEU A 235 -7.22 16.02 -21.09
CA LEU A 235 -7.33 14.94 -20.12
C LEU A 235 -8.74 14.36 -20.09
N GLU A 236 -9.75 15.17 -20.42
CA GLU A 236 -11.13 14.72 -20.56
C GLU A 236 -11.28 13.64 -21.65
N GLU A 237 -10.54 13.76 -22.75
CA GLU A 237 -10.60 12.81 -23.86
C GLU A 237 -9.99 11.47 -23.45
N TYR A 238 -8.85 11.51 -22.75
CA TYR A 238 -8.25 10.31 -22.17
C TYR A 238 -9.19 9.61 -21.19
N LEU A 239 -9.95 10.36 -20.38
CA LEU A 239 -10.91 9.76 -19.46
C LEU A 239 -12.07 9.05 -20.19
N LYS A 240 -12.47 9.56 -21.37
CA LYS A 240 -13.60 9.04 -22.16
C LYS A 240 -13.19 7.88 -23.08
N ASP A 241 -12.01 7.95 -23.71
CA ASP A 241 -11.57 6.98 -24.73
C ASP A 241 -10.35 6.14 -24.27
N PRO A 242 -10.53 4.83 -24.01
CA PRO A 242 -9.44 3.92 -23.71
C PRO A 242 -8.37 3.77 -24.81
N GLN A 243 -8.74 3.96 -26.09
CA GLN A 243 -7.78 3.82 -27.20
C GLN A 243 -6.71 4.90 -27.17
N LEU A 244 -7.07 6.12 -26.75
CA LEU A 244 -6.10 7.21 -26.56
C LEU A 244 -5.07 6.86 -25.48
N LYS A 245 -5.49 6.20 -24.38
CA LYS A 245 -4.55 5.74 -23.33
C LYS A 245 -3.56 4.72 -23.88
N ALA A 246 -4.03 3.80 -24.73
CA ALA A 246 -3.16 2.82 -25.37
C ALA A 246 -2.18 3.47 -26.35
N GLY A 247 -2.64 4.49 -27.10
CA GLY A 247 -1.80 5.32 -27.97
C GLY A 247 -0.69 6.04 -27.18
N LEU A 248 -1.07 6.73 -26.11
CA LEU A 248 -0.13 7.41 -25.21
C LEU A 248 0.92 6.44 -24.63
N TRP A 249 0.49 5.24 -24.24
CA TRP A 249 1.42 4.24 -23.72
C TRP A 249 2.43 3.78 -24.76
N LYS A 250 2.01 3.59 -26.01
CA LYS A 250 2.93 3.27 -27.12
C LYS A 250 3.93 4.40 -27.35
N GLU A 251 3.47 5.63 -27.35
CA GLU A 251 4.33 6.80 -27.50
C GLU A 251 5.35 6.88 -26.36
N LEU A 252 4.94 6.63 -25.11
CA LEU A 252 5.85 6.55 -23.96
C LEU A 252 6.89 5.43 -24.08
N CYS A 253 6.53 4.28 -24.66
CA CYS A 253 7.48 3.21 -24.95
C CYS A 253 8.48 3.57 -26.05
N GLU A 254 8.07 4.37 -27.04
CA GLU A 254 8.92 4.80 -28.16
C GLU A 254 9.85 5.96 -27.77
N VAL A 255 9.36 6.89 -26.95
CA VAL A 255 10.17 7.89 -26.28
C VAL A 255 11.12 7.10 -25.39
N LYS A 256 12.36 7.01 -25.86
CA LYS A 256 13.49 6.17 -25.40
C LYS A 256 13.91 6.36 -23.92
N LEU A 257 12.97 6.49 -22.99
CA LEU A 257 13.17 6.46 -21.53
C LEU A 257 14.00 5.25 -21.11
N ALA A 258 13.92 4.15 -21.86
CA ALA A 258 14.65 2.90 -21.65
C ALA A 258 16.14 2.92 -22.08
N SER A 259 16.68 4.00 -22.65
CA SER A 259 18.07 4.00 -23.17
C SER A 259 19.15 4.25 -22.13
N SER A 260 18.77 4.52 -20.88
CA SER A 260 19.69 4.90 -19.80
C SER A 260 19.39 4.22 -18.46
N CYS A 261 18.72 3.06 -18.48
CA CYS A 261 18.60 2.17 -17.33
C CYS A 261 19.53 0.96 -17.51
#